data_AF-A0AAD7C990-F1
#
_entry.id   AF-A0AAD7C990-F1
#
_cell.length_a   1.000
_cell.length_b   1.000
_cell.length_c   1.000
_cell.angle_alpha   90.00
_cell.angle_beta   90.00
_cell.angle_gamma   90.00
#
_symmetry.space_group_name_H-M   'P 1'
#
loop_
_entity.id
_entity.type
_entity.pdbx_description
1 polymer ?
#
loop_
_entity_poly.entity_id
_entity_poly.type
_entity_poly.pdbx_seq_one_letter_code
_entity_poly.pdbx_strand_id
1 'polypeptide(L)'
;VFTVIVSTAMHLIWNLRNERLFEFKPLTSEREIRKRWLLMINGTSKRDRLLTNRARFGALATKKQLVLETWSGTLLDEDYLPEDWIRSKGALVGIWPVTRKNGVG
;
A
#
# COMPACT_ATOMS: atom_id res chain seq x y z
N VAL A 1 7.14 4.80 6.64
CA VAL A 1 6.24 3.62 6.46
C VAL A 1 5.15 3.55 7.53
N PHE A 2 5.51 3.49 8.82
CA PHE A 2 4.56 3.30 9.93
C PHE A 2 3.35 4.23 9.91
N THR A 3 3.58 5.55 9.80
CA THR A 3 2.49 6.55 9.77
C THR A 3 1.52 6.31 8.63
N VAL A 4 2.03 5.97 7.44
CA VAL A 4 1.19 5.68 6.27
C VAL A 4 0.29 4.48 6.55
N ILE A 5 0.85 3.38 7.07
CA ILE A 5 0.10 2.17 7.42
C ILE A 5 -0.99 2.48 8.45
N VAL A 6 -0.65 3.16 9.55
CA VAL A 6 -1.62 3.46 10.62
C VAL A 6 -2.74 4.36 10.12
N SER A 7 -2.42 5.42 9.36
CA SER A 7 -3.44 6.30 8.78
C SER A 7 -4.35 5.58 7.80
N THR A 8 -3.79 4.73 6.93
CA THR A 8 -4.59 3.91 6.01
C THR A 8 -5.49 2.94 6.78
N ALA A 9 -5.01 2.33 7.87
CA ALA A 9 -5.77 1.38 8.67
C ALA A 9 -6.93 2.07 9.40
N MET A 10 -6.66 3.22 10.03
CA MET A 10 -7.70 4.04 10.66
C MET A 10 -8.77 4.47 9.65
N HIS A 11 -8.36 4.91 8.45
CA HIS A 11 -9.31 5.29 7.41
C HIS A 11 -10.18 4.12 6.96
N LEU A 12 -9.59 2.93 6.77
CA LEU A 12 -10.33 1.72 6.43
C LEU A 12 -11.33 1.32 7.55
N ILE A 13 -10.91 1.34 8.81
CA ILE A 13 -11.78 1.05 9.96
C ILE A 13 -12.95 2.03 10.03
N TRP A 14 -12.67 3.32 9.88
CA TRP A 14 -13.69 4.36 9.85
C TRP A 14 -14.69 4.15 8.71
N ASN A 15 -14.20 3.82 7.51
CA ASN A 15 -15.06 3.58 6.36
C ASN A 15 -15.96 2.34 6.56
N LEU A 16 -15.39 1.22 7.02
CA LEU A 16 -16.16 0.01 7.35
C LEU A 16 -17.22 0.27 8.44
N ARG A 17 -16.90 1.10 9.44
CA ARG A 17 -17.86 1.53 10.45
C ARG A 17 -19.01 2.32 9.84
N ASN A 18 -18.73 3.26 8.94
CA ASN A 18 -19.76 4.07 8.28
C ASN A 18 -20.65 3.25 7.35
N GLU A 19 -20.08 2.33 6.57
CA GLU A 19 -20.84 1.37 5.75
C GLU A 19 -21.84 0.58 6.60
N ARG A 20 -21.43 0.16 7.80
CA ARG A 20 -22.30 -0.54 8.74
C ARG A 20 -23.39 0.38 9.33
N LEU A 21 -23.02 1.59 9.73
CA LEU A 21 -23.91 2.49 10.49
C LEU A 21 -24.91 3.25 9.60
N PHE A 22 -24.48 3.70 8.42
CA PHE A 22 -25.29 4.57 7.57
C PHE A 22 -25.84 3.85 6.33
N GLU A 23 -25.15 2.81 5.84
CA GLU A 23 -25.60 2.04 4.66
C GLU A 23 -26.22 0.69 5.04
N PHE A 24 -26.32 0.38 6.35
CA PHE A 24 -26.87 -0.88 6.89
C PHE A 24 -26.27 -2.16 6.29
N LYS A 25 -25.01 -2.08 5.83
CA LYS A 25 -24.32 -3.25 5.27
C LYS A 25 -24.00 -4.29 6.35
N PRO A 26 -24.04 -5.60 6.01
CA PRO A 26 -23.62 -6.65 6.92
C PRO A 26 -22.12 -6.56 7.23
N LEU A 27 -21.66 -7.30 8.26
CA LEU A 27 -20.24 -7.38 8.57
C LEU A 27 -19.44 -7.83 7.34
N THR A 28 -18.40 -7.06 7.02
CA THR A 28 -17.51 -7.36 5.91
C THR A 28 -16.66 -8.58 6.24
N SER A 29 -16.59 -9.54 5.32
CA SER A 29 -15.75 -10.72 5.50
C SER A 29 -14.26 -10.35 5.58
N GLU A 30 -13.48 -11.15 6.31
CA GLU A 30 -12.04 -10.93 6.42
C GLU A 30 -11.34 -10.89 5.04
N ARG A 31 -11.75 -11.76 4.11
CA ARG A 31 -11.23 -11.77 2.73
C ARG A 31 -11.44 -10.44 2.03
N GLU A 32 -12.62 -9.85 2.20
CA GLU A 32 -12.96 -8.57 1.60
C GLU A 32 -12.22 -7.42 2.29
N ILE A 33 -12.08 -7.45 3.62
CA ILE A 33 -11.25 -6.48 4.37
C ILE A 33 -9.80 -6.53 3.86
N ARG A 34 -9.21 -7.72 3.70
CA ARG A 34 -7.85 -7.89 3.19
C ARG A 34 -7.70 -7.33 1.76
N LYS A 35 -8.66 -7.60 0.87
CA LYS A 35 -8.65 -7.04 -0.49
C LYS A 35 -8.70 -5.51 -0.49
N ARG A 36 -9.60 -4.92 0.31
CA ARG A 36 -9.74 -3.46 0.44
C ARG A 36 -8.49 -2.83 1.04
N TRP A 37 -7.89 -3.47 2.04
CA TRP A 37 -6.63 -3.06 2.64
C TRP A 37 -5.49 -3.01 1.62
N LEU A 38 -5.29 -4.11 0.89
CA LEU A 38 -4.28 -4.16 -0.18
C LEU A 38 -4.54 -3.12 -1.27
N LEU A 39 -5.80 -2.95 -1.68
CA LEU A 39 -6.17 -1.94 -2.68
C LEU A 39 -5.82 -0.52 -2.20
N MET A 40 -6.11 -0.21 -0.93
CA MET A 40 -5.89 1.12 -0.37
C MET A 40 -4.41 1.44 -0.19
N ILE A 41 -3.60 0.49 0.30
CA ILE A 41 -2.15 0.68 0.41
C ILE A 41 -1.53 0.81 -0.98
N ASN A 42 -1.90 -0.06 -1.92
CA ASN A 42 -1.39 0.00 -3.30
C ASN A 42 -1.78 1.31 -3.98
N GLY A 43 -3.00 1.82 -3.73
CA GLY A 43 -3.43 3.14 -4.18
C GLY A 43 -2.59 4.27 -3.57
N THR A 44 -2.24 4.14 -2.30
CA THR A 44 -1.39 5.12 -1.60
C THR A 44 0.03 5.13 -2.15
N SER A 45 0.67 3.97 -2.30
CA SER A 45 1.99 3.83 -2.94
C SER A 45 1.98 4.38 -4.37
N LYS A 46 0.95 4.05 -5.16
CA LYS A 46 0.78 4.60 -6.52
C LYS A 46 0.64 6.13 -6.53
N ARG A 47 -0.08 6.70 -5.56
CA ARG A 47 -0.21 8.16 -5.41
C ARG A 47 1.14 8.79 -5.07
N ASP A 48 1.88 8.23 -4.13
CA ASP A 48 3.19 8.73 -3.74
C ASP A 48 4.18 8.68 -4.92
N ARG A 49 4.17 7.59 -5.70
CA ARG A 49 4.92 7.49 -6.97
C ARG A 49 4.54 8.59 -7.95
N LEU A 50 3.25 8.83 -8.15
CA LEU A 50 2.77 9.85 -9.08
C LEU A 50 3.25 11.25 -8.68
N LEU A 51 3.23 11.56 -7.38
CA LEU A 51 3.68 12.84 -6.84
C LEU A 51 5.19 13.07 -7.02
N THR A 52 5.99 12.05 -7.35
CA THR A 52 7.41 12.23 -7.69
C THR A 52 7.66 12.87 -9.06
N ASN A 53 6.61 13.00 -9.89
CA ASN A 53 6.76 13.53 -11.24
C ASN A 53 7.05 15.04 -11.25
N ARG A 54 8.33 15.41 -11.29
CA ARG A 54 8.79 16.80 -11.41
C ARG A 54 8.28 17.55 -12.63
N ALA A 55 8.04 16.86 -13.75
CA ALA A 55 7.49 17.51 -14.93
C ALA A 55 6.05 17.98 -14.71
N ARG A 56 5.29 17.28 -13.86
CA ARG A 56 3.89 17.61 -13.54
C ARG A 56 3.75 18.52 -12.32
N PHE A 57 4.59 18.33 -11.30
CA PHE A 57 4.43 18.99 -9.99
C PHE A 57 5.55 19.98 -9.65
N GLY A 58 6.57 20.12 -10.51
CA GLY A 58 7.65 21.10 -10.33
C GLY A 58 8.34 20.97 -8.97
N ALA A 59 8.45 22.08 -8.24
CA ALA A 59 9.02 22.15 -6.90
C ALA A 59 8.19 21.44 -5.81
N LEU A 60 6.89 21.20 -6.07
CA LEU A 60 5.99 20.48 -5.16
C LEU A 60 6.11 18.95 -5.32
N ALA A 61 6.91 18.48 -6.28
CA ALA A 61 7.10 17.06 -6.49
C ALA A 61 7.81 16.42 -5.28
N THR A 62 7.29 15.29 -4.83
CA THR A 62 7.92 14.48 -3.79
C THR A 62 9.29 13.99 -4.27
N LYS A 63 10.29 14.03 -3.39
CA LYS A 63 11.61 13.46 -3.70
C LYS A 63 11.46 11.96 -3.96
N LYS A 64 11.95 11.49 -5.11
CA LYS A 64 11.95 10.07 -5.47
C LYS A 64 12.53 9.19 -4.36
N GLN A 65 13.69 9.58 -3.84
CA GLN A 65 14.39 8.84 -2.80
C GLN A 65 13.54 8.62 -1.55
N LEU A 66 12.77 9.63 -1.13
CA LEU A 66 11.86 9.50 0.01
C LEU A 66 10.81 8.41 -0.22
N VAL A 67 10.29 8.29 -1.45
CA VAL A 67 9.30 7.27 -1.81
C VAL A 67 9.95 5.88 -1.86
N LEU A 68 11.16 5.76 -2.42
CA LEU A 68 11.92 4.50 -2.44
C LEU A 68 12.17 4.01 -1.00
N GLU A 69 12.71 4.86 -0.14
CA GLU A 69 12.99 4.55 1.28
C GLU A 69 11.71 4.23 2.08
N THR A 70 10.60 4.90 1.76
CA THR A 70 9.33 4.69 2.47
C THR A 70 8.64 3.37 2.13
N TRP A 71 8.90 2.81 0.96
CA TRP A 71 8.21 1.59 0.51
C TRP A 71 9.16 0.39 0.37
N SER A 72 10.47 0.60 0.48
CA SER A 72 11.42 -0.51 0.52
C SER A 72 11.18 -1.43 1.71
N GLY A 73 11.36 -2.74 1.50
CA GLY A 73 11.05 -3.81 2.43
C GLY A 73 9.56 -4.16 2.53
N THR A 74 8.68 -3.51 1.75
CA THR A 74 7.23 -3.75 1.77
C THR A 74 6.66 -4.17 0.42
N LEU A 75 7.49 -4.16 -0.63
CA LEU A 75 7.05 -4.50 -1.97
C LEU A 75 6.96 -6.00 -2.16
N LEU A 76 5.99 -6.39 -2.99
CA LEU A 76 5.90 -7.73 -3.51
C LEU A 76 7.07 -7.98 -4.46
N ASP A 77 7.79 -9.10 -4.27
CA ASP A 77 8.87 -9.54 -5.15
C ASP A 77 9.95 -8.46 -5.35
N GLU A 78 10.31 -7.75 -4.27
CA GLU A 78 11.21 -6.59 -4.30
C GLU A 78 12.57 -6.91 -4.90
N ASP A 79 13.08 -8.14 -4.70
CA ASP A 79 14.35 -8.62 -5.28
C ASP A 79 14.37 -8.61 -6.82
N TYR A 80 13.19 -8.65 -7.45
CA TYR A 80 13.03 -8.63 -8.91
C TYR A 80 12.74 -7.22 -9.45
N LEU A 81 12.61 -6.21 -8.57
CA LEU A 81 12.40 -4.83 -8.96
C LEU A 81 13.74 -4.11 -9.15
N PRO A 82 13.84 -3.19 -10.13
CA PRO A 82 15.02 -2.34 -10.26
C PRO A 82 15.09 -1.36 -9.09
N GLU A 83 16.30 -0.87 -8.80
CA GLU A 83 16.57 0.07 -7.70
C GLU A 83 15.70 1.35 -7.77
N ASP A 84 15.51 1.93 -8.96
CA ASP A 84 14.51 2.99 -9.22
C ASP A 84 13.19 2.39 -9.77
N TRP A 85 12.46 1.65 -8.93
CA TRP A 85 11.18 1.04 -9.30
C TRP A 85 10.01 2.03 -9.45
N ILE A 86 10.22 3.33 -9.20
CA ILE A 86 9.16 4.36 -9.28
C ILE A 86 8.48 4.36 -10.65
N ARG A 87 9.21 4.04 -11.72
CA ARG A 87 8.69 3.98 -13.09
C ARG A 87 8.31 2.58 -13.56
N SER A 88 8.60 1.55 -12.76
CA SER A 88 8.34 0.15 -13.11
C SER A 88 6.86 -0.19 -13.06
N LYS A 89 6.34 -0.84 -14.10
CA LYS A 89 5.00 -1.43 -14.08
C LYS A 89 5.05 -2.62 -13.10
N GLY A 90 4.17 -2.66 -12.11
CA GLY A 90 4.04 -3.82 -11.21
C GLY A 90 4.61 -3.69 -9.80
N ALA A 91 5.25 -2.57 -9.43
CA ALA A 91 5.62 -2.34 -8.02
C ALA A 91 4.36 -2.16 -7.16
N LEU A 92 3.98 -3.23 -6.47
CA LEU A 92 2.84 -3.34 -5.58
C LEU A 92 3.32 -3.71 -4.19
N VAL A 93 2.63 -3.21 -3.17
CA VAL A 93 2.82 -3.64 -1.79
C VAL A 93 2.16 -4.99 -1.61
N GLY A 94 2.98 -5.99 -1.27
CA GLY A 94 2.58 -7.36 -1.02
C GLY A 94 2.73 -7.68 0.45
N ILE A 95 1.70 -7.44 1.25
CA ILE A 95 1.65 -7.98 2.61
C ILE A 95 1.26 -9.46 2.44
N TRP A 96 2.24 -10.32 2.16
CA TRP A 96 2.00 -11.75 2.23
C TRP A 96 1.69 -12.12 3.68
N PRO A 97 0.70 -12.99 3.94
CA PRO A 97 0.69 -13.69 5.22
C PRO A 97 2.07 -14.34 5.37
N VAL A 98 2.70 -14.16 6.53
CA VAL A 98 3.89 -14.90 6.89
C VAL A 98 3.50 -16.37 6.89
N THR A 99 3.64 -17.04 5.75
CA THR A 99 3.72 -18.49 5.73
C THR A 99 5.05 -18.75 6.41
N ARG A 100 5.03 -19.07 7.71
CA ARG A 100 6.19 -19.70 8.33
C ARG A 100 6.57 -20.83 7.40
N LYS A 101 7.72 -20.72 6.74
CA LYS A 101 8.35 -21.88 6.12
C LYS A 101 8.66 -22.80 7.29
N ASN A 102 7.74 -23.72 7.58
CA ASN A 102 8.07 -24.89 8.36
C ASN A 102 9.10 -25.63 7.52
N GLY A 103 10.38 -25.42 7.83
CA GLY A 103 11.43 -26.30 7.36
C GLY A 103 11.15 -27.68 7.94
N VAL A 104 10.78 -28.62 7.08
CA VAL A 104 10.73 -30.04 7.39
C VAL A 104 11.36 -30.79 6.23
N GLY A 105 12.43 -31.54 6.55
CA GLY A 105 13.02 -32.59 5.71
C GLY A 105 14.14 -32.13 4.83
#